data_AF-A0A432R7E2-F1
#
_entry.id   AF-A0A432R7E2-F1
#
_cell.length_a   1.000
_cell.length_b   1.000
_cell.length_c   1.000
_cell.angle_alpha   90.00
_cell.angle_beta   90.00
_cell.angle_gamma   90.00
#
_symmetry.space_group_name_H-M   'P 1'
#
loop_
_entity.id
_entity.type
_entity.pdbx_description
1 polymer ?
#
loop_
_entity_poly.entity_id
_entity_poly.type
_entity_poly.pdbx_seq_one_letter_code
_entity_poly.pdbx_strand_id
1 'polypeptide(L)'
;MINKLKDIVKTMLAFAKGMQQALVEQSVETLELELLELQHAFLSIVVGSLAGLPLAPIGLAAELAPLLEDEMKILFERTWRGGDAISDLFSRMGGEW
;
A
#
# COMPACT_ATOMS: atom_id res chain seq x y z
N MET A 1 -39.23 -36.80 -2.21
CA MET A 1 -38.76 -35.86 -3.27
C MET A 1 -38.70 -34.41 -2.83
N ILE A 2 -39.70 -33.90 -2.10
CA ILE A 2 -39.80 -32.47 -1.72
C ILE A 2 -38.61 -31.96 -0.86
N ASN A 3 -38.08 -32.75 0.07
CA ASN A 3 -36.92 -32.32 0.89
C ASN A 3 -35.63 -32.20 0.07
N LYS A 4 -35.36 -33.14 -0.85
CA LYS A 4 -34.19 -33.04 -1.76
C LYS A 4 -34.25 -31.78 -2.63
N LEU A 5 -35.45 -31.36 -3.05
CA LEU A 5 -35.64 -30.15 -3.84
C LEU A 5 -35.32 -28.89 -3.02
N LYS A 6 -35.74 -28.83 -1.75
CA LYS A 6 -35.39 -27.73 -0.83
C LYS A 6 -33.89 -27.64 -0.58
N ASP A 7 -33.22 -28.78 -0.43
CA ASP A 7 -31.78 -28.81 -0.21
C ASP A 7 -31.02 -28.31 -1.46
N ILE A 8 -31.44 -28.71 -2.67
CA ILE A 8 -30.86 -28.21 -3.93
C ILE A 8 -31.03 -26.70 -4.07
N VAL A 9 -32.22 -26.16 -3.76
CA VAL A 9 -32.46 -24.71 -3.83
C VAL A 9 -31.60 -23.96 -2.81
N LYS A 10 -31.43 -24.49 -1.59
CA LYS A 10 -30.53 -23.91 -0.58
C LYS A 10 -29.08 -23.89 -1.05
N THR A 11 -28.60 -24.98 -1.66
CA THR A 11 -27.24 -25.06 -2.18
C THR A 11 -27.03 -24.08 -3.33
N MET A 12 -28.01 -23.92 -4.23
CA MET A 12 -27.96 -22.92 -5.30
C MET A 12 -27.94 -21.48 -4.77
N LEU A 13 -28.72 -21.19 -3.73
CA LEU A 13 -28.73 -19.88 -3.07
C LEU A 13 -27.40 -19.58 -2.36
N ALA A 14 -26.83 -20.59 -1.68
CA ALA A 14 -25.52 -20.48 -1.05
C ALA A 14 -24.41 -20.27 -2.10
N PHE A 15 -24.49 -20.97 -3.23
CA PHE A 15 -23.56 -20.81 -4.34
C PHE A 15 -23.67 -19.41 -4.97
N ALA A 16 -24.88 -18.91 -5.24
CA ALA A 16 -25.09 -17.56 -5.75
C ALA A 16 -24.53 -16.49 -4.81
N LYS A 17 -24.71 -16.66 -3.49
CA LYS A 17 -24.12 -15.76 -2.48
C LYS A 17 -22.60 -15.84 -2.46
N GLY A 18 -22.03 -17.04 -2.58
CA GLY A 18 -20.59 -17.24 -2.68
C GLY A 18 -19.98 -16.59 -3.92
N MET A 19 -20.64 -16.70 -5.08
CA MET A 19 -20.21 -16.02 -6.30
C MET A 19 -20.29 -14.49 -6.16
N GLN A 20 -21.36 -13.96 -5.56
CA GLN A 20 -21.47 -12.53 -5.31
C GLN A 20 -20.32 -12.03 -4.44
N GLN A 21 -20.01 -12.77 -3.37
CA GLN A 21 -18.91 -12.42 -2.48
C GLN A 21 -17.56 -12.46 -3.20
N ALA A 22 -17.29 -13.51 -3.99
CA ALA A 22 -16.07 -13.62 -4.78
C ALA A 22 -15.90 -12.48 -5.79
N LEU A 23 -17.00 -12.07 -6.46
CA LEU A 23 -16.95 -10.94 -7.39
C LEU A 23 -16.62 -9.62 -6.70
N VAL A 24 -17.19 -9.39 -5.51
CA VAL A 24 -16.88 -8.20 -4.71
C VAL A 24 -15.42 -8.23 -4.27
N GLU A 25 -14.96 -9.36 -3.74
CA GLU A 25 -13.59 -9.54 -3.26
C GLU A 25 -12.57 -9.30 -4.38
N GLN A 26 -12.78 -9.89 -5.55
CA GLN A 26 -11.93 -9.67 -6.72
C GLN A 26 -11.93 -8.21 -7.18
N SER A 27 -13.09 -7.54 -7.14
CA SER A 27 -13.19 -6.13 -7.53
C SER A 27 -12.45 -5.22 -6.56
N VAL A 28 -12.56 -5.50 -5.25
CA VAL A 28 -11.82 -4.76 -4.21
C VAL A 28 -10.33 -4.97 -4.36
N GLU A 29 -9.87 -6.21 -4.51
CA GLU A 29 -8.46 -6.55 -4.74
C GLU A 29 -7.89 -5.81 -5.95
N THR A 30 -8.65 -5.75 -7.05
CA THR A 30 -8.23 -5.03 -8.26
C THR A 30 -8.07 -3.53 -7.99
N LEU A 31 -9.02 -2.90 -7.29
CA LEU A 31 -8.94 -1.47 -6.94
C LEU A 31 -7.77 -1.17 -5.99
N GLU A 32 -7.49 -2.06 -5.03
CA GLU A 32 -6.35 -1.94 -4.13
C GLU A 32 -5.02 -2.01 -4.89
N LEU A 33 -4.93 -2.89 -5.89
CA LEU A 33 -3.76 -2.99 -6.75
C LEU A 33 -3.58 -1.75 -7.63
N GLU A 34 -4.64 -1.26 -8.26
CA GLU A 34 -4.61 -0.01 -9.03
C GLU A 34 -4.19 1.19 -8.18
N LEU A 35 -4.69 1.28 -6.94
CA LEU A 35 -4.30 2.32 -6.00
C LEU A 35 -2.79 2.25 -5.70
N LEU A 36 -2.28 1.05 -5.45
CA LEU A 36 -0.87 0.81 -5.16
C LEU A 36 0.02 1.14 -6.37
N GLU A 37 -0.41 0.81 -7.58
CA GLU A 37 0.27 1.21 -8.82
C GLU A 37 0.29 2.73 -8.98
N LEU A 38 -0.83 3.41 -8.71
CA LEU A 38 -0.92 4.87 -8.78
C LEU A 38 -0.02 5.55 -7.75
N GLN A 39 0.08 5.01 -6.54
CA GLN A 39 1.00 5.48 -5.50
C GLN A 39 2.47 5.34 -5.95
N HIS A 40 2.83 4.22 -6.57
CA HIS A 40 4.18 4.04 -7.13
C HIS A 40 4.47 5.01 -8.28
N ALA A 41 3.50 5.25 -9.16
CA ALA A 41 3.64 6.23 -10.23
C ALA A 41 3.82 7.66 -9.66
N PHE A 42 3.01 8.03 -8.67
CA PHE A 42 3.11 9.31 -7.96
C PHE A 42 4.50 9.50 -7.33
N LEU A 43 4.98 8.51 -6.58
CA LEU A 43 6.33 8.56 -5.98
C LEU A 43 7.43 8.68 -7.03
N SER A 44 7.29 7.97 -8.14
CA SER A 44 8.22 8.03 -9.26
C SER A 44 8.25 9.41 -9.92
N ILE A 45 7.11 10.11 -9.97
CA ILE A 45 7.02 11.49 -10.46
C ILE A 45 7.67 12.48 -9.48
N VAL A 46 7.40 12.34 -8.18
CA VAL A 46 7.82 13.30 -7.15
C VAL A 46 9.30 13.13 -6.77
N VAL A 47 9.74 11.89 -6.55
CA VAL A 47 11.06 11.56 -6.01
C VAL A 47 11.98 10.93 -7.07
N GLY A 48 11.44 10.45 -8.19
CA GLY A 48 12.22 9.74 -9.21
C GLY A 48 13.36 10.56 -9.80
N SER A 49 13.21 11.89 -9.94
CA SER A 49 14.31 12.76 -10.37
C SER A 49 15.48 12.78 -9.37
N LEU A 50 15.20 12.63 -8.07
CA LEU A 50 16.23 12.51 -7.02
C LEU A 50 16.94 11.14 -7.10
N ALA A 51 16.28 10.12 -7.62
CA ALA A 51 16.85 8.80 -7.87
C ALA A 51 17.56 8.68 -9.24
N GLY A 52 17.73 9.79 -9.97
CA GLY A 52 18.38 9.80 -11.29
C GLY A 52 17.49 9.32 -12.44
N LEU A 53 16.19 9.16 -12.21
CA LEU A 53 15.21 8.80 -13.23
C LEU A 53 14.60 10.10 -13.81
N PRO A 54 14.78 10.42 -15.11
CA PRO A 54 14.24 11.63 -15.72
C PRO A 54 12.75 11.45 -16.03
N LEU A 55 11.91 11.45 -14.99
CA LEU A 55 10.54 10.95 -15.11
C LEU A 55 9.48 12.04 -15.28
N ALA A 56 9.70 13.25 -14.78
CA ALA A 56 8.69 14.31 -14.85
C ALA A 56 9.30 15.70 -14.98
N PRO A 57 8.59 16.64 -15.64
CA PRO A 57 8.91 18.07 -15.55
C PRO A 57 8.91 18.51 -14.08
N ILE A 58 9.99 19.18 -13.65
CA ILE A 58 10.20 19.57 -12.24
C ILE A 58 9.01 20.37 -11.67
N GLY A 59 8.33 21.17 -12.50
CA GLY A 59 7.14 21.92 -12.09
C GLY A 59 6.00 21.02 -11.59
N LEU A 60 5.74 19.89 -12.27
CA LEU A 60 4.71 18.94 -11.87
C LEU A 60 5.09 18.22 -10.58
N ALA A 61 6.35 17.80 -10.45
CA ALA A 61 6.86 17.17 -9.24
C ALA A 61 6.75 18.11 -8.02
N ALA A 62 7.06 19.39 -8.20
CA ALA A 62 6.96 20.39 -7.14
C ALA A 62 5.51 20.67 -6.70
N GLU A 63 4.56 20.67 -7.64
CA GLU A 63 3.14 20.84 -7.34
C GLU A 63 2.55 19.64 -6.59
N LEU A 64 3.04 18.44 -6.90
CA LEU A 64 2.61 17.18 -6.29
C LEU A 64 3.31 16.87 -4.95
N ALA A 65 4.50 17.41 -4.72
CA ALA A 65 5.32 17.14 -3.54
C ALA A 65 4.60 17.34 -2.18
N PRO A 66 3.75 18.37 -1.98
CA PRO A 66 3.03 18.56 -0.72
C PRO A 66 2.09 17.40 -0.38
N LEU A 67 1.61 16.66 -1.37
CA LEU A 67 0.73 15.50 -1.15
C LEU A 67 1.46 14.29 -0.53
N LEU A 68 2.79 14.34 -0.42
CA LEU A 68 3.63 13.32 0.23
C LEU A 68 4.01 13.70 1.67
N GLU A 69 3.53 14.83 2.20
CA GLU A 69 3.96 15.37 3.49
C GLU A 69 3.73 14.39 4.65
N ASP A 70 2.55 13.78 4.72
CA ASP A 70 2.17 12.87 5.81
C ASP A 70 3.01 11.58 5.79
N GLU A 71 3.22 11.00 4.62
CA GLU A 71 4.07 9.81 4.46
C GLU A 71 5.54 10.11 4.78
N MET A 72 6.05 11.27 4.35
CA MET A 72 7.41 11.70 4.69
C MET A 72 7.59 11.88 6.18
N LYS A 73 6.60 12.46 6.87
CA LYS A 73 6.62 12.60 8.33
C LYS A 73 6.75 11.24 9.02
N ILE A 74 5.95 10.25 8.59
CA ILE A 74 6.03 8.89 9.13
C ILE A 74 7.41 8.27 8.86
N LEU A 75 7.96 8.45 7.65
CA LEU A 75 9.30 7.98 7.28
C LEU A 75 10.40 8.59 8.15
N PHE A 76 10.34 9.90 8.40
CA PHE A 76 11.29 10.59 9.26
C PHE A 76 11.17 10.14 10.72
N GLU A 77 9.94 9.99 11.25
CA GLU A 77 9.73 9.49 12.61
C GLU A 77 10.28 8.06 12.80
N ARG A 78 10.12 7.19 11.79
CA ARG A 78 10.70 5.83 11.80
C ARG A 78 12.22 5.85 11.74
N THR A 79 12.78 6.72 10.90
CA THR A 79 14.25 6.88 10.77
C THR A 79 14.86 7.39 12.07
N TRP A 80 14.23 8.37 12.71
CA TRP A 80 14.68 8.90 14.00
C TRP A 80 14.73 7.82 15.08
N ARG A 81 13.64 7.05 15.24
CA ARG A 81 13.58 5.94 16.20
C ARG A 81 14.60 4.83 15.89
N GLY A 82 14.84 4.55 14.60
CA GLY A 82 15.85 3.59 14.17
C GLY A 82 17.27 4.09 14.42
N GLY A 83 17.51 5.39 14.24
CA GLY A 83 18.77 6.06 14.55
C GLY A 83 19.16 5.92 16.02
N ASP A 84 18.21 6.15 16.93
CA ASP A 84 18.41 5.94 18.38
C ASP A 84 18.79 4.47 18.67
N ALA A 85 18.10 3.51 18.05
CA ALA A 85 18.38 2.10 18.27
C ALA A 85 19.75 1.65 17.73
N ILE A 86 20.20 2.19 16.59
CA ILE A 86 21.54 1.95 16.05
C ILE A 86 22.58 2.62 16.93
N SER A 87 22.36 3.87 17.33
CA SER A 87 23.25 4.62 18.24
C SER A 87 23.45 3.84 19.54
N ASP A 88 22.38 3.40 20.19
CA ASP A 88 22.43 2.61 21.42
C ASP A 88 23.21 1.29 21.24
N LEU A 89 23.06 0.64 20.07
CA LEU A 89 23.82 -0.56 19.73
C LEU A 89 25.32 -0.28 19.61
N PHE A 90 25.69 0.78 18.91
CA PHE A 90 27.10 1.17 18.73
C PHE A 90 27.72 1.64 20.05
N SER A 91 26.99 2.38 20.88
CA SER A 91 27.43 2.77 22.23
C SER A 91 27.67 1.55 23.12
N ARG A 92 26.83 0.51 23.04
CA ARG A 92 27.03 -0.76 23.77
C ARG A 92 28.21 -1.59 23.26
N MET A 93 28.61 -1.41 22.01
CA MET A 93 29.79 -2.07 21.43
C MET A 93 31.10 -1.30 21.68
N GLY A 94 31.07 -0.22 22.48
CA GLY A 94 32.25 0.58 22.83
C GLY A 94 32.61 1.66 21.81
N GLY A 95 31.70 2.00 20.89
CA GLY A 95 31.83 3.17 20.05
C GLY A 95 31.41 4.43 20.81
N GLU A 96 32.36 5.27 21.20
CA GLU A 96 32.08 6.63 21.67
C GLU A 96 31.92 7.53 20.44
N TRP A 97 30.68 7.95 20.16
CA TRP A 97 30.33 9.03 19.23
C TRP A 97 29.32 9.96 19.89
#